data_AF-A0A7J0BGQ9-F1
#
_entry.id   AF-A0A7J0BGQ9-F1
#
_cell.length_a   1.000
_cell.length_b   1.000
_cell.length_c   1.000
_cell.angle_alpha   90.00
_cell.angle_beta   90.00
_cell.angle_gamma   90.00
#
_symmetry.space_group_name_H-M   'P 1'
#
loop_
_entity.id
_entity.type
_entity.pdbx_description
1 polymer ?
#
loop_
_entity_poly.entity_id
_entity_poly.type
_entity_poly.pdbx_seq_one_letter_code
_entity_poly.pdbx_strand_id
1 'polypeptide(L)'
;MESKALYKTIYKIAKVVNSSLEPKVVLGQIVEQVTRTMGARGCFIRLLNRTGTVLKPDAYYGLSDRYAQKGPVEVSKSKLDQEVLAGKAIYIEDVRNDTRFQYPEQASEEGLVSLVVVPLIAHGNKVIGVLRVYSGETRKFTEDELEFLSCIANLCGIALENARMYATLKRASDLANAYVYQVFED
;
A
#
# COMPACT_ATOMS: atom_id res chain seq x y z
N MET A 1 3.58 13.78 -17.14
CA MET A 1 2.49 14.30 -16.28
C MET A 1 2.95 15.61 -15.67
N GLU A 2 2.06 16.60 -15.47
CA GLU A 2 2.48 17.87 -14.88
C GLU A 2 2.79 17.71 -13.39
N SER A 3 4.00 18.12 -12.98
CA SER A 3 4.46 18.07 -11.58
C SER A 3 3.47 18.74 -10.59
N LYS A 4 2.77 19.79 -11.02
CA LYS A 4 1.72 20.47 -10.23
C LYS A 4 0.55 19.56 -9.83
N ALA A 5 0.18 18.59 -10.66
CA ALA A 5 -0.89 17.64 -10.36
C ALA A 5 -0.45 16.62 -9.29
N LEU A 6 0.81 16.19 -9.33
CA LEU A 6 1.41 15.31 -8.33
C LEU A 6 1.44 15.97 -6.95
N TYR A 7 1.95 17.21 -6.86
CA TYR A 7 2.00 17.97 -5.61
C TYR A 7 0.61 18.20 -5.00
N LYS A 8 -0.40 18.56 -5.82
CA LYS A 8 -1.78 18.71 -5.34
C LYS A 8 -2.33 17.41 -4.75
N THR A 9 -1.94 16.28 -5.31
CA THR A 9 -2.38 14.95 -4.85
C THR A 9 -1.71 14.58 -3.53
N ILE A 10 -0.41 14.83 -3.39
CA ILE A 10 0.30 14.68 -2.11
C ILE A 10 -0.40 15.50 -1.01
N TYR A 11 -0.73 16.77 -1.30
CA TYR A 11 -1.42 17.63 -0.35
C TYR A 11 -2.80 17.08 0.07
N LYS A 12 -3.60 16.61 -0.89
CA LYS A 12 -4.92 16.01 -0.60
C LYS A 12 -4.78 14.76 0.26
N ILE A 13 -3.84 13.88 -0.07
CA ILE A 13 -3.60 12.65 0.69
C ILE A 13 -3.10 12.98 2.10
N ALA A 14 -2.18 13.92 2.26
CA ALA A 14 -1.71 14.35 3.57
C ALA A 14 -2.86 14.87 4.46
N LYS A 15 -3.82 15.59 3.88
CA LYS A 15 -5.04 16.02 4.59
C LYS A 15 -5.91 14.84 5.03
N VAL A 16 -6.09 13.85 4.15
CA VAL A 16 -6.83 12.61 4.46
C VAL A 16 -6.20 11.88 5.64
N VAL A 17 -4.88 11.66 5.59
CA VAL A 17 -4.10 10.97 6.63
C VAL A 17 -4.27 11.65 8.01
N ASN A 18 -4.40 12.97 8.04
CA ASN A 18 -4.60 13.73 9.28
C ASN A 18 -6.07 13.79 9.75
N SER A 19 -7.03 13.43 8.91
CA SER A 19 -8.47 13.62 9.19
C SER A 19 -9.22 12.36 9.62
N SER A 20 -8.62 11.18 9.44
CA SER A 20 -9.22 9.90 9.80
C SER A 20 -8.21 8.98 10.47
N LEU A 21 -8.65 8.34 11.55
CA LEU A 21 -7.88 7.33 12.26
C LEU A 21 -8.23 5.90 11.81
N GLU A 22 -9.10 5.77 10.80
CA GLU A 22 -9.49 4.48 10.22
C GLU A 22 -8.60 4.15 9.02
N PRO A 23 -7.63 3.22 9.17
CA PRO A 23 -6.63 2.98 8.13
C PRO A 23 -7.27 2.46 6.84
N LYS A 24 -8.33 1.66 6.91
CA LYS A 24 -9.05 1.17 5.71
C LYS A 24 -9.60 2.31 4.86
N VAL A 25 -10.22 3.31 5.50
CA VAL A 25 -10.78 4.48 4.81
C VAL A 25 -9.67 5.30 4.16
N VAL A 26 -8.60 5.57 4.92
CA VAL A 26 -7.45 6.34 4.44
C VAL A 26 -6.77 5.63 3.26
N LEU A 27 -6.44 4.35 3.40
CA LEU A 27 -5.74 3.60 2.35
C LEU A 27 -6.60 3.43 1.09
N GLY A 28 -7.92 3.23 1.24
CA GLY A 28 -8.86 3.22 0.12
C GLY A 28 -8.85 4.52 -0.68
N GLN A 29 -8.90 5.67 0.01
CA GLN A 29 -8.82 6.98 -0.64
C GLN A 29 -7.46 7.23 -1.31
N ILE A 30 -6.37 6.70 -0.75
CA ILE A 30 -5.04 6.81 -1.34
C ILE A 30 -4.96 6.04 -2.65
N VAL A 31 -5.35 4.76 -2.68
CA VAL A 31 -5.26 3.95 -3.90
C VAL A 31 -6.14 4.51 -5.02
N GLU A 32 -7.29 5.08 -4.69
CA GLU A 32 -8.14 5.78 -5.65
C GLU A 32 -7.43 7.03 -6.22
N GLN A 33 -6.95 7.91 -5.36
CA GLN A 33 -6.31 9.17 -5.78
C GLN A 33 -5.03 8.92 -6.58
N VAL A 34 -4.21 7.94 -6.19
CA VAL A 34 -3.02 7.53 -6.94
C VAL A 34 -3.41 7.02 -8.32
N THR A 35 -4.39 6.11 -8.40
CA THR A 35 -4.83 5.55 -9.69
C THR A 35 -5.28 6.65 -10.64
N ARG A 36 -6.14 7.56 -10.16
CA ARG A 36 -6.68 8.67 -10.96
C ARG A 36 -5.59 9.65 -11.39
N THR A 37 -4.69 10.01 -10.48
CA THR A 37 -3.65 11.01 -10.74
C THR A 37 -2.64 10.47 -11.75
N MET A 38 -2.21 9.22 -11.58
CA MET A 38 -1.22 8.62 -12.47
C MET A 38 -1.81 8.17 -13.80
N GLY A 39 -3.14 8.20 -13.98
CA GLY A 39 -3.79 7.55 -15.12
C GLY A 39 -3.46 6.06 -15.18
N ALA A 40 -3.32 5.41 -14.01
CA ALA A 40 -2.95 4.01 -13.92
C ALA A 40 -4.15 3.10 -14.21
N ARG A 41 -3.88 1.88 -14.63
CA ARG A 41 -4.91 0.83 -14.76
C ARG A 41 -5.47 0.44 -13.40
N GLY A 42 -4.61 0.36 -12.40
CA GLY A 42 -5.01 0.11 -11.03
C GLY A 42 -3.89 0.31 -10.04
N CYS A 43 -4.26 0.38 -8.77
CA CYS A 43 -3.36 0.54 -7.64
C CYS A 43 -3.72 -0.46 -6.53
N PHE A 44 -2.72 -0.97 -5.83
CA PHE A 44 -2.91 -2.00 -4.81
C PHE A 44 -1.88 -1.86 -3.68
N ILE A 45 -2.39 -1.68 -2.47
CA ILE A 45 -1.64 -1.81 -1.22
C ILE A 45 -1.76 -3.25 -0.68
N ARG A 46 -0.61 -3.86 -0.43
CA ARG A 46 -0.50 -5.11 0.34
C ARG A 46 0.34 -4.88 1.59
N LEU A 47 -0.11 -5.41 2.72
CA LEU A 47 0.56 -5.25 4.01
C LEU A 47 1.22 -6.53 4.47
N LEU A 48 2.40 -6.42 5.07
CA LEU A 48 3.07 -7.56 5.69
C LEU A 48 2.28 -8.04 6.90
N ASN A 49 2.19 -9.35 7.05
CA ASN A 49 1.80 -9.95 8.31
C ASN A 49 2.88 -9.72 9.38
N ARG A 50 2.57 -10.05 10.63
CA ARG A 50 3.48 -9.85 11.77
C ARG A 50 4.82 -10.58 11.63
N THR A 51 4.83 -11.72 10.95
CA THR A 51 6.04 -12.54 10.74
C THR A 51 6.87 -12.07 9.55
N GLY A 52 6.38 -11.13 8.74
CA GLY A 52 7.06 -10.65 7.53
C GLY A 52 7.10 -11.67 6.38
N THR A 53 6.38 -12.78 6.49
CA THR A 53 6.45 -13.89 5.53
C THR A 53 5.44 -13.76 4.40
N VAL A 54 4.38 -12.99 4.63
CA VAL A 54 3.23 -12.92 3.73
C VAL A 54 2.74 -11.49 3.58
N LEU A 55 2.53 -11.07 2.33
CA LEU A 55 1.84 -9.84 1.94
C LEU A 55 0.35 -10.12 1.75
N LYS A 56 -0.49 -9.53 2.61
CA LYS A 56 -1.95 -9.66 2.58
C LYS A 56 -2.60 -8.52 1.80
N PRO A 57 -3.70 -8.77 1.07
CA PRO A 57 -4.52 -7.70 0.50
C PRO A 57 -5.01 -6.73 1.57
N ASP A 58 -4.96 -5.42 1.29
CA ASP A 58 -5.55 -4.41 2.17
C ASP A 58 -6.48 -3.45 1.41
N ALA A 59 -5.94 -2.63 0.49
CA ALA A 59 -6.73 -1.67 -0.29
C ALA A 59 -6.33 -1.69 -1.76
N TYR A 60 -7.30 -1.56 -2.68
CA TYR A 60 -7.08 -1.49 -4.11
C TYR A 60 -8.12 -0.62 -4.81
N TYR A 61 -7.78 -0.14 -6.00
CA TYR A 61 -8.69 0.58 -6.89
C TYR A 61 -8.32 0.33 -8.35
N GLY A 62 -9.31 0.25 -9.24
CA GLY A 62 -9.12 0.02 -10.68
C GLY A 62 -8.81 -1.43 -11.07
N LEU A 63 -8.80 -2.36 -10.11
CA LEU A 63 -8.58 -3.79 -10.32
C LEU A 63 -9.87 -4.57 -10.04
N SER A 64 -10.08 -5.69 -10.73
CA SER A 64 -11.20 -6.59 -10.49
C SER A 64 -11.08 -7.27 -9.12
N ASP A 65 -12.23 -7.61 -8.51
CA ASP A 65 -12.25 -8.37 -7.27
C ASP A 65 -11.59 -9.74 -7.43
N ARG A 66 -11.71 -10.36 -8.61
CA ARG A 66 -11.01 -11.62 -8.95
C ARG A 66 -9.50 -11.47 -8.78
N TYR A 67 -8.92 -10.40 -9.34
CA TYR A 67 -7.49 -10.16 -9.24
C TYR A 67 -7.07 -9.70 -7.84
N ALA A 68 -7.90 -8.88 -7.19
CA ALA A 68 -7.61 -8.35 -5.86
C ALA A 68 -7.64 -9.44 -4.78
N GLN A 69 -8.57 -10.39 -4.89
CA GLN A 69 -8.83 -11.43 -3.91
C GLN A 69 -8.16 -12.77 -4.26
N LYS A 70 -7.17 -12.78 -5.16
CA LYS A 70 -6.38 -13.99 -5.51
C LYS A 70 -5.56 -14.59 -4.38
N GLY A 71 -5.62 -14.00 -3.19
CA GLY A 71 -4.99 -14.50 -1.98
C GLY A 71 -3.70 -13.77 -1.58
N PRO A 72 -3.09 -14.24 -0.48
CA PRO A 72 -1.83 -13.72 0.03
C PRO A 72 -0.66 -14.02 -0.92
N VAL A 73 0.35 -13.15 -0.88
CA VAL A 73 1.62 -13.37 -1.58
C VAL A 73 2.68 -13.83 -0.57
N GLU A 74 3.26 -15.01 -0.80
CA GLU A 74 4.39 -15.51 -0.03
C GLU A 74 5.67 -14.79 -0.46
N VAL A 75 6.29 -14.05 0.47
CA VAL A 75 7.49 -13.25 0.20
C VAL A 75 8.64 -14.13 -0.29
N SER A 76 8.81 -15.31 0.32
CA SER A 76 9.87 -16.28 -0.05
C SER A 76 9.80 -16.75 -1.50
N LYS A 77 8.61 -16.72 -2.11
CA LYS A 77 8.39 -17.14 -3.50
C LYS A 77 8.47 -15.97 -4.48
N SER A 78 8.52 -14.71 -4.02
CA SER A 78 8.44 -13.51 -4.85
C SER A 78 9.76 -12.75 -4.80
N LYS A 79 10.63 -12.94 -5.80
CA LYS A 79 11.89 -12.19 -5.90
C LYS A 79 11.64 -10.68 -5.96
N LEU A 80 10.59 -10.27 -6.67
CA LEU A 80 10.16 -8.87 -6.75
C LEU A 80 9.89 -8.30 -5.36
N ASP A 81 9.04 -8.97 -4.55
CA ASP A 81 8.70 -8.44 -3.24
C ASP A 81 9.88 -8.51 -2.27
N GLN A 82 10.78 -9.49 -2.36
CA GLN A 82 12.01 -9.52 -1.56
C GLN A 82 12.88 -8.29 -1.82
N GLU A 83 13.12 -7.95 -3.09
CA GLU A 83 13.92 -6.78 -3.45
C GLU A 83 13.22 -5.47 -3.03
N VAL A 84 11.90 -5.38 -3.17
CA VAL A 84 11.15 -4.19 -2.72
C VAL A 84 11.20 -4.03 -1.20
N LEU A 85 10.99 -5.12 -0.46
CA LEU A 85 11.00 -5.11 1.00
C LEU A 85 12.39 -4.82 1.58
N ALA A 86 13.45 -4.94 0.78
CA ALA A 86 14.78 -4.43 1.11
C ALA A 86 14.93 -2.90 0.99
N GLY A 87 13.83 -2.19 0.66
CA GLY A 87 13.77 -0.72 0.60
C GLY A 87 13.92 -0.13 -0.80
N LYS A 88 13.87 -0.95 -1.85
CA LYS A 88 14.10 -0.52 -3.23
C LYS A 88 12.79 -0.37 -4.01
N ALA A 89 12.58 0.77 -4.68
CA ALA A 89 11.53 0.89 -5.67
C ALA A 89 11.88 0.08 -6.93
N ILE A 90 10.94 -0.70 -7.46
CA ILE A 90 11.17 -1.56 -8.63
C ILE A 90 10.15 -1.28 -9.70
N TYR A 91 10.66 -1.07 -10.91
CA TYR A 91 9.89 -0.99 -12.14
C TYR A 91 10.04 -2.27 -12.94
N ILE A 92 8.92 -2.75 -13.48
CA ILE A 92 8.82 -3.85 -14.44
C ILE A 92 8.13 -3.31 -15.68
N GLU A 93 8.81 -3.39 -16.82
CA GLU A 93 8.29 -2.94 -18.11
C GLU A 93 7.16 -3.84 -18.62
N ASP A 94 7.29 -5.15 -18.44
CA ASP A 94 6.25 -6.12 -18.80
C ASP A 94 6.18 -7.27 -17.78
N VAL A 95 5.12 -7.28 -16.97
CA VAL A 95 4.88 -8.29 -15.93
C VAL A 95 4.62 -9.68 -16.49
N ARG A 96 4.31 -9.81 -17.78
CA ARG A 96 4.07 -11.10 -18.44
C ARG A 96 5.39 -11.83 -18.75
N ASN A 97 6.49 -11.07 -18.86
CA ASN A 97 7.81 -11.59 -19.25
C ASN A 97 8.84 -11.56 -18.10
N ASP A 98 8.53 -10.91 -16.97
CA ASP A 98 9.47 -10.77 -15.85
C ASP A 98 9.38 -11.97 -14.88
N THR A 99 10.45 -12.75 -14.80
CA THR A 99 10.55 -13.95 -13.93
C THR A 99 10.45 -13.66 -12.42
N ARG A 100 10.58 -12.40 -12.00
CA ARG A 100 10.41 -12.00 -10.59
C ARG A 100 8.94 -11.85 -10.21
N PHE A 101 8.04 -11.73 -11.20
CA PHE A 101 6.61 -11.59 -11.00
C PHE A 101 5.91 -12.96 -11.01
N GLN A 102 5.16 -13.27 -9.95
CA GLN A 102 4.65 -14.61 -9.70
C GLN A 102 3.36 -14.98 -10.46
N TYR A 103 2.65 -14.00 -11.02
CA TYR A 103 1.28 -14.18 -11.50
C TYR A 103 1.06 -13.60 -12.91
N PRO A 104 1.92 -13.92 -13.89
CA PRO A 104 1.86 -13.32 -15.23
C PRO A 104 0.52 -13.62 -15.93
N GLU A 105 -0.06 -14.81 -15.75
CA GLU A 105 -1.35 -15.19 -16.33
C GLU A 105 -2.49 -14.33 -15.79
N GLN A 106 -2.63 -14.22 -14.46
CA GLN A 106 -3.67 -13.41 -13.84
C GLN A 106 -3.51 -11.92 -14.16
N ALA A 107 -2.27 -11.44 -14.30
CA ALA A 107 -2.01 -10.08 -14.75
C ALA A 107 -2.41 -9.87 -16.21
N SER A 108 -2.14 -10.85 -17.09
CA SER A 108 -2.54 -10.83 -18.50
C SER A 108 -4.08 -10.80 -18.64
N GLU A 109 -4.78 -11.67 -17.91
CA GLU A 109 -6.26 -11.70 -17.90
C GLU A 109 -6.88 -10.39 -17.36
N GLU A 110 -6.18 -9.70 -16.47
CA GLU A 110 -6.59 -8.40 -15.92
C GLU A 110 -6.19 -7.22 -16.84
N GLY A 111 -5.42 -7.50 -17.90
CA GLY A 111 -4.93 -6.50 -18.83
C GLY A 111 -3.85 -5.61 -18.24
N LEU A 112 -2.96 -6.16 -17.40
CA LEU A 112 -1.84 -5.45 -16.78
C LEU A 112 -0.54 -5.75 -17.55
N VAL A 113 0.21 -4.70 -17.87
CA VAL A 113 1.45 -4.78 -18.65
C VAL A 113 2.62 -4.26 -17.82
N SER A 114 2.74 -2.95 -17.56
CA SER A 114 3.81 -2.44 -16.70
C SER A 114 3.40 -2.35 -15.24
N LEU A 115 4.38 -2.39 -14.36
CA LEU A 115 4.20 -2.33 -12.91
C LEU A 115 5.32 -1.51 -12.29
N VAL A 116 4.96 -0.68 -11.32
CA VAL A 116 5.93 -0.15 -10.36
C VAL A 116 5.53 -0.50 -8.95
N VAL A 117 6.49 -0.91 -8.15
CA VAL A 117 6.30 -1.31 -6.77
C VAL A 117 7.23 -0.50 -5.88
N VAL A 118 6.66 0.14 -4.86
CA VAL A 118 7.40 0.92 -3.87
C VAL A 118 7.14 0.38 -2.46
N PRO A 119 8.14 0.35 -1.56
CA PRO A 119 7.97 -0.11 -0.20
C PRO A 119 7.15 0.89 0.62
N LEU A 120 6.22 0.39 1.44
CA LEU A 120 5.56 1.21 2.46
C LEU A 120 6.45 1.26 3.69
N ILE A 121 6.99 2.44 4.00
CA ILE A 121 7.96 2.64 5.08
C ILE A 121 7.26 3.31 6.27
N ALA A 122 7.25 2.64 7.41
CA ALA A 122 6.79 3.17 8.69
C ALA A 122 7.94 3.79 9.48
N HIS A 123 7.63 4.34 10.65
CA HIS A 123 8.61 4.95 11.55
C HIS A 123 9.82 4.02 11.81
N GLY A 124 11.02 4.59 11.81
CA GLY A 124 12.27 3.84 12.03
C GLY A 124 12.72 3.02 10.82
N ASN A 125 12.36 3.44 9.59
CA ASN A 125 12.69 2.77 8.32
C ASN A 125 12.19 1.32 8.22
N LYS A 126 11.13 0.98 8.96
CA LYS A 126 10.55 -0.35 8.90
C LYS A 126 9.63 -0.48 7.70
N VAL A 127 9.94 -1.39 6.78
CA VAL A 127 9.03 -1.72 5.68
C VAL A 127 7.86 -2.57 6.21
N ILE A 128 6.63 -2.11 5.97
CA ILE A 128 5.40 -2.74 6.49
C ILE A 128 4.48 -3.26 5.39
N GLY A 129 4.85 -3.08 4.12
CA GLY A 129 4.05 -3.48 2.99
C GLY A 129 4.60 -2.92 1.68
N VAL A 130 3.79 -3.00 0.64
CA VAL A 130 4.12 -2.50 -0.70
C VAL A 130 2.92 -1.78 -1.32
N LEU A 131 3.21 -0.72 -2.08
CA LEU A 131 2.27 -0.05 -2.97
C LEU A 131 2.61 -0.45 -4.41
N ARG A 132 1.63 -0.98 -5.13
CA ARG A 132 1.76 -1.39 -6.52
C ARG A 132 0.92 -0.48 -7.41
N VAL A 133 1.49 0.03 -8.48
CA VAL A 133 0.76 0.77 -9.51
C VAL A 133 0.96 0.09 -10.85
N TYR A 134 -0.16 -0.19 -11.52
CA TYR A 134 -0.20 -0.98 -12.75
C TYR A 134 -0.59 -0.12 -13.95
N SER A 135 -0.01 -0.40 -15.10
CA SER A 135 -0.38 0.16 -16.40
C SER A 135 -1.01 -0.92 -17.27
N GLY A 136 -1.96 -0.55 -18.13
CA GLY A 136 -2.55 -1.45 -19.13
C GLY A 136 -1.74 -1.56 -20.42
N GLU A 137 -0.69 -0.76 -20.53
CA GLU A 137 0.23 -0.68 -21.65
C GLU A 137 1.67 -0.59 -21.14
N THR A 138 2.64 -0.81 -22.03
CA THR A 138 4.05 -0.60 -21.72
C THR A 138 4.27 0.88 -21.40
N ARG A 139 4.68 1.18 -20.17
CA ARG A 139 4.86 2.53 -19.67
C ARG A 139 6.15 2.66 -18.88
N LYS A 140 7.02 3.58 -19.30
CA LYS A 140 8.14 4.04 -18.49
C LYS A 140 7.64 5.10 -17.49
N PHE A 141 7.95 4.90 -16.22
CA PHE A 141 7.65 5.88 -15.17
C PHE A 141 8.75 6.92 -15.09
N THR A 142 8.38 8.19 -14.98
CA THR A 142 9.35 9.29 -14.85
C THR A 142 9.90 9.36 -13.43
N GLU A 143 11.03 10.05 -13.24
CA GLU A 143 11.61 10.26 -11.91
C GLU A 143 10.61 10.94 -10.95
N ASP A 144 9.94 12.02 -11.41
CA ASP A 144 8.86 12.68 -10.67
C ASP A 144 7.73 11.72 -10.24
N GLU A 145 7.39 10.72 -11.06
CA GLU A 145 6.35 9.73 -10.74
C GLU A 145 6.84 8.75 -9.67
N LEU A 146 8.11 8.34 -9.73
CA LEU A 146 8.74 7.48 -8.73
C LEU A 146 8.90 8.20 -7.39
N GLU A 147 9.30 9.47 -7.40
CA GLU A 147 9.37 10.31 -6.21
C GLU A 147 7.98 10.51 -5.61
N PHE A 148 6.98 10.84 -6.44
CA PHE A 148 5.59 10.96 -6.00
C PHE A 148 5.12 9.67 -5.31
N LEU A 149 5.34 8.51 -5.92
CA LEU A 149 4.94 7.24 -5.33
C LEU A 149 5.67 6.93 -4.02
N SER A 150 6.95 7.28 -3.93
CA SER A 150 7.71 7.16 -2.68
C SER A 150 7.13 8.06 -1.59
N CYS A 151 6.75 9.30 -1.92
CA CYS A 151 6.04 10.19 -0.99
C CYS A 151 4.70 9.60 -0.53
N ILE A 152 3.91 9.05 -1.45
CA ILE A 152 2.64 8.41 -1.09
C ILE A 152 2.87 7.19 -0.20
N ALA A 153 3.88 6.38 -0.50
CA ALA A 153 4.21 5.21 0.31
C ALA A 153 4.59 5.59 1.76
N ASN A 154 5.31 6.69 1.95
CA ASN A 154 5.61 7.23 3.27
C ASN A 154 4.33 7.71 3.99
N LEU A 155 3.43 8.39 3.28
CA LEU A 155 2.14 8.83 3.85
C LEU A 155 1.26 7.65 4.27
N CYS A 156 1.24 6.56 3.49
CA CYS A 156 0.60 5.30 3.88
C CYS A 156 1.21 4.72 5.16
N GLY A 157 2.54 4.73 5.25
CA GLY A 157 3.27 4.28 6.45
C GLY A 157 2.88 5.06 7.70
N ILE A 158 2.80 6.39 7.60
CA ILE A 158 2.35 7.28 8.67
C ILE A 158 0.90 6.97 9.06
N ALA A 159 -0.01 6.84 8.09
CA ALA A 159 -1.42 6.55 8.37
C ALA A 159 -1.61 5.23 9.12
N LEU A 160 -0.87 4.19 8.72
CA LEU A 160 -0.91 2.87 9.36
C LEU A 160 -0.34 2.91 10.78
N GLU A 161 0.73 3.68 11.00
CA GLU A 161 1.32 3.86 12.32
C GLU A 161 0.40 4.64 13.26
N ASN A 162 -0.23 5.72 12.78
CA ASN A 162 -1.22 6.49 13.52
C ASN A 162 -2.39 5.59 13.97
N ALA A 163 -2.91 4.76 13.07
CA ALA A 163 -3.96 3.82 13.38
C ALA A 163 -3.53 2.75 14.40
N ARG A 164 -2.29 2.25 14.30
CA ARG A 164 -1.72 1.29 15.25
C ARG A 164 -1.60 1.89 16.66
N MET A 165 -1.11 3.13 16.75
CA MET A 165 -0.97 3.86 18.00
C MET A 165 -2.35 4.12 18.63
N TYR A 166 -3.31 4.60 17.83
CA TYR A 166 -4.67 4.83 18.29
C TYR A 166 -5.34 3.55 18.80
N ALA A 167 -5.22 2.44 18.07
CA ALA A 167 -5.76 1.16 18.50
C ALA A 167 -5.14 0.65 19.80
N THR A 168 -3.83 0.91 20.01
CA THR A 168 -3.13 0.57 21.25
C THR A 168 -3.66 1.40 22.41
N LEU A 169 -3.78 2.72 22.22
CA LEU A 169 -4.30 3.64 23.23
C LEU A 169 -5.74 3.28 23.61
N LYS A 170 -6.59 3.00 22.63
CA LYS A 170 -7.98 2.58 22.85
C LYS A 170 -8.06 1.32 23.70
N ARG A 171 -7.29 0.28 23.37
CA ARG A 171 -7.24 -0.95 24.18
C ARG A 171 -6.77 -0.72 25.61
N ALA A 172 -5.77 0.14 25.81
CA ALA A 172 -5.29 0.47 27.15
C ALA A 172 -6.39 1.18 27.96
N SER A 173 -7.12 2.11 27.34
CA SER A 173 -8.27 2.78 27.95
C SER A 173 -9.40 1.80 28.29
N ASP A 174 -9.74 0.88 27.38
CA ASP A 174 -10.80 -0.11 27.60
C ASP A 174 -10.45 -1.05 28.77
N LEU A 175 -9.19 -1.48 28.88
CA LEU A 175 -8.70 -2.30 30.00
C LEU A 175 -8.72 -1.56 31.33
N ALA A 176 -8.29 -0.28 31.34
CA ALA A 176 -8.31 0.54 32.55
C ALA A 176 -9.75 0.75 33.04
N ASN A 177 -10.69 1.04 32.14
CA ASN A 177 -12.11 1.17 32.47
C ASN A 177 -12.67 -0.15 33.05
N ALA A 178 -12.37 -1.30 32.43
CA ALA A 178 -12.83 -2.59 32.91
C ALA A 178 -12.32 -2.91 34.34
N TYR A 179 -11.06 -2.57 34.64
CA TYR A 179 -10.50 -2.74 35.99
C TYR A 179 -11.16 -1.83 37.02
N VAL A 180 -11.46 -0.58 36.65
CA VAL A 180 -12.18 0.37 37.52
C VAL A 180 -13.56 -0.17 37.89
N TYR A 181 -14.32 -0.71 36.93
CA TYR A 181 -15.65 -1.29 37.22
C TYR A 181 -15.59 -2.49 38.18
N GLN A 182 -14.54 -3.32 38.11
CA GLN A 182 -14.40 -4.47 39.01
C GLN A 182 -14.09 -4.07 40.47
N VAL A 183 -13.40 -2.95 40.69
CA VAL A 183 -13.03 -2.49 42.05
C VAL A 183 -14.21 -1.82 42.79
N PHE A 184 -15.24 -1.38 42.07
CA PHE A 184 -16.42 -0.74 42.66
C PHE A 184 -17.63 -1.68 42.84
N GLU A 185 -17.51 -2.96 42.48
CA GLU A 185 -18.54 -3.99 42.71
C GLU A 185 -18.25 -4.92 43.92
N ASP A 186 -17.13 -4.72 44.63
CA ASP A 186 -16.79 -5.41 45.89
C ASP A 186 -17.09 -4.55 47.14
#